data_AF-A6F5G8-F1
#
_entry.id   AF-A6F5G8-F1
#
_cell.length_a   1.000
_cell.length_b   1.000
_cell.length_c   1.000
_cell.angle_alpha   90.00
_cell.angle_beta   90.00
_cell.angle_gamma   90.00
#
_symmetry.space_group_name_H-M   'P 1'
#
loop_
_entity.id
_entity.type
_entity.pdbx_description
1 polymer ?
#
loop_
_entity_poly.entity_id
_entity_poly.type
_entity_poly.pdbx_seq_one_letter_code
_entity_poly.pdbx_strand_id
1 'polypeptide(L)'
;MKSVLVIAVLLRFMDSFMIYTEPFVLTGGGPGSSTTFLSQTLTTMAIGQFDIGRAAAFSLIYFLIVLLVSWVFFTAITHLDKEK
;
A
#
# COMPACT_ATOMS: atom_id res chain seq x y z
N MET A 1 -2.38 19.14 19.48
CA MET A 1 -3.12 17.89 19.22
C MET A 1 -3.43 17.66 17.73
N LYS A 2 -3.78 18.69 16.94
CA LYS A 2 -3.98 18.56 15.48
C LYS A 2 -2.80 17.94 14.71
N SER A 3 -1.56 18.38 14.97
CA SER A 3 -0.37 17.84 14.28
C SER A 3 -0.14 16.34 14.51
N VAL A 4 -0.48 15.84 15.71
CA VAL A 4 -0.37 14.42 16.05
C VAL A 4 -1.45 13.60 15.34
N LEU A 5 -2.67 14.14 15.22
CA LEU A 5 -3.76 13.50 14.48
C LEU A 5 -3.45 13.41 12.97
N VAL A 6 -2.84 14.44 12.38
CA VAL A 6 -2.42 14.43 10.97
C VAL A 6 -1.41 13.32 10.70
N ILE A 7 -0.37 13.21 11.55
CA ILE A 7 0.62 12.15 11.43
C ILE A 7 -0.01 10.77 11.68
N ALA A 8 -0.89 10.64 12.68
CA ALA A 8 -1.57 9.39 12.98
C ALA A 8 -2.47 8.90 11.82
N VAL A 9 -3.20 9.81 11.17
CA VAL A 9 -4.03 9.47 10.00
C VAL A 9 -3.15 9.08 8.82
N LEU A 10 -2.06 9.80 8.57
CA LEU A 10 -1.12 9.48 7.50
C LEU A 10 -0.49 8.10 7.70
N LEU A 11 -0.03 7.79 8.92
CA LEU A 11 0.53 6.48 9.25
C LEU A 11 -0.48 5.35 9.08
N ARG A 12 -1.74 5.55 9.53
CA ARG A 12 -2.80 4.54 9.38
C ARG A 12 -3.20 4.31 7.92
N PHE A 13 -3.11 5.36 7.11
CA PHE A 13 -3.37 5.28 5.67
C PHE A 13 -2.25 4.54 4.95
N MET A 14 -0.98 4.85 5.25
CA MET A 14 0.17 4.06 4.77
C MET A 14 0.04 2.57 5.12
N ASP A 15 -0.30 2.26 6.37
CA ASP A 15 -0.41 0.89 6.86
C ASP A 15 -1.53 0.11 6.14
N SER A 16 -2.62 0.79 5.77
CA SER A 16 -3.72 0.18 4.98
C SER A 16 -3.30 -0.21 3.56
N PHE A 17 -2.37 0.51 2.92
CA PHE A 17 -1.78 0.07 1.65
C PHE A 17 -0.76 -1.04 1.85
N MET A 18 -0.14 -1.15 3.03
CA MET A 18 0.79 -2.24 3.31
C MET A 18 0.08 -3.52 3.78
N ILE A 19 -1.24 -3.51 4.01
CA ILE A 19 -2.01 -4.73 4.29
C ILE A 19 -1.94 -5.69 3.09
N TYR A 20 -1.24 -6.80 3.28
CA TYR A 20 -1.11 -7.89 2.29
C TYR A 20 -1.48 -9.26 2.87
N THR A 21 -1.41 -9.40 4.19
CA THR A 21 -1.65 -10.63 4.93
C THR A 21 -3.14 -10.97 5.03
N GLU A 22 -4.00 -10.01 5.38
CA GLU A 22 -5.44 -10.27 5.55
C GLU A 22 -6.14 -10.81 4.29
N PRO A 23 -6.03 -10.16 3.10
CA PRO A 23 -6.73 -10.65 1.92
C PRO A 23 -6.15 -11.96 1.35
N PHE A 24 -4.84 -12.19 1.53
CA PHE A 24 -4.18 -13.44 1.15
C PHE A 24 -4.71 -14.63 1.93
N VAL A 25 -4.81 -14.52 3.26
CA VAL A 25 -5.28 -15.61 4.13
C VAL A 25 -6.77 -15.88 3.95
N LEU A 26 -7.57 -14.84 3.70
CA LEU A 26 -9.03 -14.97 3.63
C LEU A 26 -9.56 -15.48 2.29
N THR A 27 -8.92 -15.15 1.17
CA THR A 27 -9.46 -15.51 -0.17
C THR A 27 -8.47 -16.16 -1.11
N GLY A 28 -7.17 -16.11 -0.81
CA GLY A 28 -6.14 -16.60 -1.72
C GLY A 28 -6.12 -15.91 -3.10
N GLY A 29 -6.92 -14.84 -3.31
CA GLY A 29 -7.06 -14.14 -4.59
C GLY A 29 -8.22 -14.60 -5.50
N GLY A 30 -9.24 -15.31 -4.97
CA GLY A 30 -10.36 -15.84 -5.77
C GLY A 30 -11.70 -15.06 -5.71
N PRO A 31 -12.64 -15.29 -6.68
CA PRO A 31 -12.56 -16.16 -7.86
C PRO A 31 -12.03 -15.39 -9.09
N GLY A 32 -11.11 -16.01 -9.84
CA GLY A 32 -10.59 -15.47 -11.10
C GLY A 32 -9.84 -14.14 -10.95
N SER A 33 -8.88 -14.05 -10.01
CA SER A 33 -8.03 -12.87 -9.76
C SER A 33 -8.74 -11.57 -9.33
N SER A 34 -10.04 -11.65 -9.01
CA SER A 34 -10.85 -10.45 -8.67
C SER A 34 -10.51 -9.82 -7.31
N THR A 35 -9.84 -10.55 -6.42
CA THR A 35 -9.41 -10.07 -5.09
C THR A 35 -7.89 -10.06 -4.92
N THR A 36 -7.12 -10.22 -6.01
CA THR A 36 -5.66 -10.25 -5.92
C THR A 36 -5.11 -8.83 -5.74
N PHE A 37 -4.63 -8.54 -4.53
CA PHE A 37 -3.93 -7.28 -4.28
C PHE A 37 -2.54 -7.30 -4.93
N LEU A 38 -2.05 -6.12 -5.30
CA LEU A 38 -0.71 -5.94 -5.90
C LEU A 38 0.39 -6.53 -4.99
N SER A 39 0.23 -6.38 -3.68
CA SER A 39 1.09 -6.96 -2.64
C SER A 39 1.02 -8.50 -2.58
N GLN A 40 -0.13 -9.08 -2.91
CA GLN A 40 -0.33 -10.53 -2.95
C GLN A 40 0.35 -11.18 -4.17
N THR A 41 0.30 -10.50 -5.33
CA THR A 41 1.00 -10.94 -6.53
C THR A 41 2.53 -10.91 -6.33
N LEU A 42 3.03 -9.92 -5.58
CA LEU A 42 4.43 -9.82 -5.16
C LEU A 42 4.89 -11.06 -4.38
N THR A 43 4.14 -11.43 -3.34
CA THR A 43 4.46 -12.58 -2.48
C THR A 43 4.36 -13.89 -3.27
N THR A 44 3.38 -13.99 -4.17
CA THR A 44 3.23 -15.16 -5.05
C THR A 44 4.39 -15.29 -6.04
N MET A 45 4.87 -14.18 -6.62
CA MET A 45 6.06 -14.18 -7.49
C MET A 45 7.36 -14.45 -6.70
N ALA A 46 7.53 -13.83 -5.53
CA ALA A 46 8.73 -13.94 -4.72
C ALA A 46 8.88 -15.31 -4.05
N ILE A 47 7.80 -15.87 -3.49
CA ILE A 47 7.82 -17.09 -2.67
C ILE A 47 7.27 -18.30 -3.46
N GLY A 48 6.27 -18.09 -4.31
CA GLY A 48 5.65 -19.17 -5.09
C GLY A 48 6.42 -19.54 -6.35
N GLN A 49 6.93 -18.55 -7.10
CA GLN A 49 7.69 -18.77 -8.34
C GLN A 49 9.21 -18.58 -8.16
N PHE A 50 9.67 -18.18 -6.96
CA PHE A 50 11.07 -17.85 -6.66
C PHE A 50 11.71 -16.84 -7.65
N ASP A 51 10.89 -16.02 -8.33
CA ASP A 51 11.34 -15.08 -9.34
C ASP A 51 11.66 -13.71 -8.69
N ILE A 52 12.73 -13.71 -7.88
CA ILE A 52 13.10 -12.60 -6.98
C ILE A 52 13.38 -11.31 -7.76
N GLY A 53 13.93 -11.40 -8.98
CA GLY A 53 14.24 -10.24 -9.81
C GLY A 53 12.98 -9.49 -10.27
N ARG A 54 11.97 -10.22 -10.74
CA ARG A 54 10.68 -9.61 -11.12
C ARG A 54 9.92 -9.13 -9.90
N ALA A 55 9.93 -9.88 -8.81
CA ALA A 55 9.30 -9.46 -7.57
C ALA A 55 9.89 -8.15 -7.02
N ALA A 56 11.21 -7.96 -7.11
CA ALA A 56 11.88 -6.73 -6.69
C ALA A 56 11.52 -5.53 -7.57
N ALA A 57 11.42 -5.69 -8.89
CA ALA A 57 10.99 -4.61 -9.78
C ALA A 57 9.55 -4.17 -9.48
N PHE A 58 8.64 -5.13 -9.25
CA PHE A 58 7.26 -4.82 -8.89
C PHE A 58 7.12 -4.19 -7.51
N SER A 59 7.95 -4.58 -6.51
CA SER A 59 7.90 -3.97 -5.18
C SER A 59 8.33 -2.51 -5.19
N LEU A 60 9.27 -2.17 -6.06
CA LEU A 60 9.74 -0.81 -6.25
C LEU A 60 8.66 0.08 -6.91
N ILE A 61 7.94 -0.46 -7.90
CA ILE A 61 6.78 0.20 -8.49
C ILE A 61 5.68 0.40 -7.43
N TYR A 62 5.40 -0.62 -6.61
CA TYR A 62 4.42 -0.53 -5.54
C TYR A 62 4.78 0.55 -4.51
N PHE A 63 6.06 0.60 -4.11
CA PHE A 63 6.58 1.62 -3.22
C PHE A 63 6.39 3.03 -3.79
N LEU A 64 6.67 3.23 -5.08
CA LEU A 64 6.46 4.53 -5.73
C LEU A 64 4.99 4.96 -5.73
N ILE A 65 4.05 4.03 -5.94
CA ILE A 65 2.61 4.30 -5.88
C ILE A 65 2.22 4.75 -4.47
N VAL A 66 2.62 4.01 -3.44
CA VAL A 66 2.32 4.34 -2.03
C VAL A 66 2.94 5.68 -1.65
N LEU A 67 4.17 5.96 -2.09
CA LEU A 67 4.84 7.22 -1.84
C LEU A 67 4.11 8.40 -2.49
N LEU A 68 3.68 8.25 -3.75
CA LEU A 68 2.95 9.29 -4.48
C LEU A 68 1.59 9.57 -3.81
N VAL A 69 0.85 8.52 -3.46
CA VAL A 69 -0.43 8.65 -2.75
C VAL A 69 -0.25 9.30 -1.37
N SER A 70 0.78 8.90 -0.62
CA SER A 70 1.09 9.49 0.68
C SER A 70 1.49 10.96 0.56
N TRP A 71 2.24 11.32 -0.49
CA TRP A 71 2.64 12.70 -0.76
C TRP A 71 1.46 13.59 -1.15
N VAL A 72 0.56 13.10 -2.01
CA VAL A 72 -0.68 13.82 -2.35
C VAL A 72 -1.57 14.00 -1.12
N PHE A 73 -1.72 12.96 -0.31
CA PHE A 73 -2.53 13.00 0.90
C PHE A 73 -1.95 13.96 1.96
N PHE A 74 -0.63 13.94 2.15
CA PHE A 74 0.08 14.89 2.99
C PHE A 74 -0.09 16.33 2.49
N THR A 75 0.04 16.55 1.19
CA THR A 75 -0.16 17.86 0.56
C THR A 75 -1.60 18.35 0.74
N ALA A 76 -2.60 17.50 0.50
CA ALA A 76 -4.01 17.86 0.69
C ALA A 76 -4.33 18.23 2.15
N ILE A 77 -3.87 17.44 3.12
CA ILE A 77 -4.10 17.73 4.54
C ILE A 77 -3.38 19.00 4.99
N THR A 78 -2.15 19.22 4.55
CA THR A 78 -1.40 20.43 4.89
C THR A 78 -2.00 21.69 4.26
N HIS A 79 -2.58 21.60 3.06
CA HIS A 79 -3.33 22.70 2.45
C HIS A 79 -4.65 22.99 3.18
N LEU A 80 -5.40 21.97 3.60
CA LEU A 80 -6.64 22.11 4.37
C LEU A 80 -6.42 22.75 5.76
N ASP A 81 -5.26 22.54 6.37
CA ASP A 81 -4.93 23.20 7.65
C ASP A 81 -4.48 24.67 7.43
N LYS A 82 -4.10 25.06 6.21
CA LYS A 82 -3.65 26.42 5.86
C LYS A 82 -4.80 27.38 5.52
N GLU A 83 -5.97 26.86 5.15
CA GLU A 83 -7.19 27.64 4.90
C GLU A 83 -8.00 27.95 6.17
N LYS A 84 -7.50 27.59 7.36
CA LYS A 84 -8.17 27.81 8.65
C LYS A 84 -7.34 28.68 9.58
#